data_AF-X1R0U9-F1
#
_entry.id   AF-X1R0U9-F1
#
_cell.length_a   1.000
_cell.length_b   1.000
_cell.length_c   1.000
_cell.angle_alpha   90.00
_cell.angle_beta   90.00
_cell.angle_gamma   90.00
#
_symmetry.space_group_name_H-M   'P 1'
#
loop_
_entity.id
_entity.type
_entity.pdbx_description
1 polymer ?
#
loop_
_entity_poly.entity_id
_entity_poly.type
_entity_poly.pdbx_seq_one_letter_code
_entity_poly.pdbx_strand_id
1 'polypeptide(L)'
;MGQLTEAKKGRITPEMREVAKEEGLAPEFIRENIACGEIIIPKNVKHSLTCCKAIGKKTKTKVNTNIGTSTDYVALDHELKKLRVAIEAGTDAVMDLSTAGDLDKIRGSILRACPLPLGTVPIYQAAIESIAEEGALIKMKKDKIF
;
A
#
# COMPACT_ATOMS: atom_id res chain seq x y z
N MET A 1 7.33 13.28 -5.66
CA MET A 1 8.07 13.90 -4.54
C MET A 1 7.82 13.05 -3.31
N GLY A 2 8.86 12.54 -2.65
CA GLY A 2 8.72 11.58 -1.54
C GLY A 2 8.92 12.22 -0.17
N GLN A 3 8.30 11.67 0.87
CA GLN A 3 8.42 12.12 2.25
C GLN A 3 9.88 12.14 2.74
N LEU A 4 10.69 11.17 2.32
CA LEU A 4 12.14 11.12 2.59
C LEU A 4 12.89 12.35 2.04
N THR A 5 12.55 12.77 0.81
CA THR A 5 13.19 13.92 0.17
C THR A 5 12.87 15.21 0.93
N GLU A 6 11.61 15.36 1.37
CA GLU A 6 11.17 16.52 2.13
C GLU A 6 11.77 16.57 3.52
N ALA A 7 11.83 15.42 4.20
CA ALA A 7 12.46 15.28 5.50
C ALA A 7 13.95 15.66 5.47
N LYS A 8 14.70 15.19 4.46
CA LYS A 8 16.13 15.53 4.28
C LYS A 8 16.38 17.01 3.98
N LYS A 9 15.38 17.73 3.47
CA LYS A 9 15.43 19.19 3.28
C LYS A 9 15.06 19.97 4.55
N GLY A 10 14.81 19.29 5.67
CA GLY A 10 14.35 19.93 6.91
C GLY A 10 12.89 20.39 6.86
N ARG A 11 12.09 19.92 5.89
CA ARG A 11 10.69 20.33 5.73
C ARG A 11 9.75 19.34 6.43
N ILE A 12 8.87 19.86 7.27
CA ILE A 12 7.77 19.11 7.88
C ILE A 12 6.53 19.23 6.97
N THR A 13 6.13 18.11 6.37
CA THR A 13 4.96 18.04 5.49
C THR A 13 3.65 17.96 6.28
N PRO A 14 2.48 18.21 5.66
CA PRO A 14 1.19 17.97 6.30
C PRO A 14 1.02 16.53 6.80
N GLU A 15 1.48 15.54 6.03
CA GLU A 15 1.38 14.13 6.42
C GLU A 15 2.23 13.84 7.67
N MET A 16 3.42 14.44 7.80
CA MET A 16 4.24 14.30 9.02
C MET A 16 3.54 14.88 10.25
N ARG A 17 2.83 16.01 10.11
CA ARG A 17 2.06 16.61 11.23
C ARG A 17 0.87 15.75 11.62
N GLU A 18 0.19 15.18 10.63
CA GLU A 18 -0.96 14.31 10.83
C GLU A 18 -0.57 13.07 11.63
N VAL A 19 0.46 12.33 11.19
CA VAL A 19 0.90 11.11 11.88
C VAL A 19 1.54 11.42 13.24
N ALA A 20 2.24 12.55 13.38
CA ALA A 20 2.78 12.98 14.67
C ALA A 20 1.67 13.17 15.71
N LYS A 21 0.55 13.77 15.30
CA LYS A 21 -0.64 13.93 16.15
C LYS A 21 -1.27 12.59 16.53
N GLU A 22 -1.40 11.65 15.57
CA GLU A 22 -1.97 10.32 15.83
C GLU A 22 -1.11 9.50 16.82
N GLU A 23 0.22 9.60 16.69
CA GLU A 23 1.17 8.87 17.52
C GLU A 23 1.47 9.53 18.86
N GLY A 24 1.07 10.80 19.06
CA GLY A 24 1.44 11.59 20.24
C GLY A 24 2.93 11.92 20.28
N LEU A 25 3.56 12.11 19.10
CA LEU A 25 4.98 12.42 18.94
C LEU A 25 5.17 13.84 18.42
N ALA A 26 6.38 14.39 18.59
CA ALA A 26 6.73 15.67 18.00
C ALA A 26 6.85 15.55 16.46
N PRO A 27 6.31 16.51 15.66
CA PRO A 27 6.51 16.50 14.21
C PRO A 27 7.97 16.48 13.77
N GLU A 28 8.85 17.13 14.55
CA GLU A 28 10.29 17.12 14.31
C GLU A 28 10.89 15.73 14.50
N PHE A 29 10.46 14.98 15.52
CA PHE A 29 10.86 13.59 15.73
C PHE A 29 10.49 12.73 14.51
N ILE A 30 9.26 12.86 14.00
CA ILE A 30 8.82 12.15 12.79
C ILE A 30 9.71 12.53 11.59
N ARG A 31 9.94 13.83 11.36
CA ARG A 31 10.78 14.31 10.25
C ARG A 31 12.20 13.76 10.34
N GLU A 32 12.85 13.85 11.49
CA GLU A 32 14.21 13.36 11.71
C GLU A 32 14.32 11.85 11.44
N ASN A 33 13.38 11.08 11.97
CA ASN A 33 13.36 9.63 11.80
C ASN A 33 13.02 9.22 10.37
N ILE A 34 12.22 10.00 9.64
CA ILE A 34 12.05 9.82 8.19
C ILE A 34 13.36 10.13 7.46
N ALA A 35 14.05 11.22 7.80
CA ALA A 35 15.28 11.63 7.13
C ALA A 35 16.41 10.59 7.26
N CYS A 36 16.49 9.90 8.41
CA CYS A 36 17.46 8.82 8.64
C CYS A 36 16.95 7.42 8.23
N GLY A 37 15.68 7.29 7.79
CA GLY A 37 15.11 6.03 7.30
C GLY A 37 14.57 5.08 8.37
N GLU A 38 14.37 5.56 9.60
CA GLU A 38 13.79 4.79 10.72
C GLU A 38 12.25 4.82 10.77
N ILE A 39 11.62 5.78 10.08
CA ILE A 39 10.16 5.88 9.91
C ILE A 39 9.83 6.10 8.44
N ILE A 40 8.72 5.53 7.98
CA ILE A 40 8.11 5.82 6.67
C ILE A 40 6.65 6.25 6.80
N ILE A 41 6.18 7.00 5.80
CA ILE A 41 4.76 7.29 5.59
C ILE A 41 4.42 6.87 4.15
N PRO A 42 3.76 5.71 3.94
CA PRO A 42 3.38 5.24 2.61
C PRO A 42 2.21 6.07 2.06
N LYS A 43 2.56 7.10 1.28
CA LYS A 43 1.59 8.00 0.64
C LYS A 43 1.95 8.19 -0.83
N ASN A 44 1.25 7.46 -1.70
CA ASN A 44 1.29 7.74 -3.13
C ASN A 44 0.46 9.00 -3.43
N VAL A 45 0.98 9.91 -4.26
CA VAL A 45 0.29 11.15 -4.65
C VAL A 45 -1.02 10.92 -5.39
N LYS A 46 -1.19 9.75 -6.03
CA LYS A 46 -2.41 9.35 -6.73
C LYS A 46 -3.45 8.70 -5.83
N HIS A 47 -3.12 8.43 -4.57
CA HIS A 47 -4.02 7.74 -3.64
C HIS A 47 -4.54 8.68 -2.58
N SER A 48 -5.86 8.86 -2.51
CA SER A 48 -6.52 9.68 -1.51
C SER A 48 -6.72 8.85 -0.23
N LEU A 49 -5.91 9.15 0.79
CA LEU A 49 -6.01 8.52 2.09
C LEU A 49 -6.84 9.41 3.01
N THR A 50 -7.69 8.83 3.85
CA THR A 50 -8.35 9.59 4.92
C THR A 50 -7.47 9.73 6.16
N CYS A 51 -6.50 8.83 6.30
CA CYS A 51 -5.57 8.83 7.42
C CYS A 51 -4.21 8.29 6.98
N CYS A 52 -3.15 9.09 7.12
CA CYS A 52 -1.79 8.64 6.90
C CYS A 52 -1.32 7.78 8.09
N LYS A 53 -0.42 6.82 7.84
CA LYS A 53 0.18 5.99 8.90
C LYS A 53 1.69 6.15 8.93
N ALA A 54 2.25 6.35 10.12
CA ALA A 54 3.69 6.26 10.34
C ALA A 54 4.07 4.82 10.75
N ILE A 55 5.00 4.22 10.02
CA ILE A 55 5.51 2.88 10.30
C ILE A 55 6.99 3.02 10.66
N GLY A 56 7.35 2.67 11.90
CA GLY A 56 8.75 2.64 12.29
C GLY A 56 8.98 2.90 13.77
N LYS A 57 10.17 3.41 14.07
CA LYS A 57 10.67 3.58 15.44
C LYS A 57 9.75 4.44 16.32
N LYS A 58 9.43 3.92 17.51
CA LYS A 58 8.58 4.57 18.54
C LYS A 58 7.15 4.90 18.10
N THR A 59 6.70 4.49 16.91
CA THR A 59 5.28 4.53 16.54
C THR A 59 4.58 3.28 17.08
N LYS A 60 3.25 3.31 17.18
CA LYS A 60 2.46 2.12 17.50
C LYS A 60 2.72 1.03 16.45
N THR A 61 2.77 -0.22 16.89
CA THR A 61 2.82 -1.38 15.98
C THR A 61 1.65 -1.34 15.02
N LYS A 62 1.94 -1.49 13.73
CA LYS A 62 0.94 -1.43 12.65
C LYS A 62 0.61 -2.83 12.16
N VAL A 63 -0.66 -3.06 11.82
CA VAL A 63 -1.15 -4.34 11.30
C VAL A 63 -1.58 -4.20 9.84
N ASN A 64 -1.21 -5.19 9.03
CA ASN A 64 -1.59 -5.28 7.63
C ASN A 64 -2.53 -6.46 7.40
N THR A 65 -3.59 -6.24 6.63
CA THR A 65 -4.51 -7.31 6.21
C THR A 65 -4.32 -7.62 4.73
N ASN A 66 -4.14 -8.90 4.39
CA ASN A 66 -4.06 -9.35 3.02
C ASN A 66 -5.45 -9.73 2.50
N ILE A 67 -5.80 -9.21 1.33
CA ILE A 67 -6.97 -9.61 0.54
C ILE A 67 -6.51 -9.96 -0.89
N GLY A 68 -7.43 -10.40 -1.73
CA GLY A 68 -7.16 -10.72 -3.12
C GLY A 68 -7.96 -11.92 -3.62
N THR A 69 -8.12 -11.98 -4.93
CA THR A 69 -8.73 -13.10 -5.67
C THR A 69 -7.70 -14.18 -6.02
N SER A 70 -8.16 -15.40 -6.25
CA SER A 70 -7.34 -16.52 -6.74
C SER A 70 -8.03 -17.22 -7.90
N THR A 71 -7.34 -18.16 -8.56
CA THR A 71 -7.89 -18.95 -9.68
C THR A 71 -9.16 -19.71 -9.28
N ASP A 72 -9.26 -20.09 -8.01
CA ASP A 72 -10.39 -20.84 -7.48
C ASP A 72 -11.58 -19.93 -7.12
N TYR A 73 -11.30 -18.65 -6.84
CA TYR A 73 -12.32 -17.73 -6.35
C TYR A 73 -12.08 -16.28 -6.79
N VAL A 74 -12.84 -15.86 -7.80
CA VAL A 74 -12.80 -14.50 -8.37
C VAL A 74 -14.14 -13.81 -8.12
N ALA A 75 -14.24 -13.09 -7.00
CA ALA A 75 -15.45 -12.35 -6.63
C ALA A 75 -15.10 -10.97 -6.06
N LEU A 76 -15.19 -9.93 -6.89
CA LEU A 76 -14.86 -8.55 -6.51
C LEU A 76 -15.69 -8.05 -5.32
N ASP A 77 -16.98 -8.34 -5.28
CA ASP A 77 -17.86 -7.90 -4.18
C ASP A 77 -17.40 -8.48 -2.83
N HIS A 78 -16.83 -9.69 -2.84
CA HIS A 78 -16.28 -10.32 -1.64
C HIS A 78 -14.94 -9.68 -1.23
N GLU A 79 -14.10 -9.27 -2.19
CA GLU A 79 -12.88 -8.50 -1.88
C GLU A 79 -13.21 -7.15 -1.26
N LEU A 80 -14.22 -6.45 -1.79
CA LEU A 80 -14.70 -5.19 -1.22
C LEU A 80 -15.30 -5.39 0.18
N LYS A 81 -16.01 -6.50 0.41
CA LYS A 81 -16.50 -6.87 1.74
C LYS A 81 -15.36 -7.17 2.71
N LYS A 82 -14.34 -7.93 2.30
CA LYS A 82 -13.14 -8.20 3.11
C LYS A 82 -12.39 -6.92 3.47
N LEU A 83 -12.22 -6.01 2.49
CA LEU A 83 -11.65 -4.68 2.72
C LEU A 83 -12.42 -3.92 3.80
N ARG A 84 -13.76 -3.85 3.66
CA ARG A 84 -14.61 -3.17 4.64
C ARG A 84 -14.46 -3.75 6.04
N VAL A 85 -14.53 -5.08 6.17
CA VAL A 85 -14.37 -5.77 7.46
C VAL A 85 -12.99 -5.51 8.07
N ALA A 86 -11.93 -5.49 7.25
CA ALA A 86 -10.58 -5.20 7.72
C ALA A 86 -10.44 -3.77 8.26
N ILE A 87 -11.06 -2.79 7.59
CA ILE A 87 -11.10 -1.40 8.05
C ILE A 87 -11.88 -1.30 9.37
N GLU A 88 -13.06 -1.91 9.46
CA GLU A 88 -13.90 -1.93 10.66
C GLU A 88 -13.18 -2.60 11.85
N ALA A 89 -12.33 -3.60 11.58
CA ALA A 89 -11.50 -4.27 12.58
C ALA A 89 -10.25 -3.47 12.99
N GLY A 90 -9.97 -2.33 12.36
CA GLY A 90 -8.86 -1.45 12.72
C GLY A 90 -7.52 -1.79 12.07
N THR A 91 -7.49 -2.37 10.87
CA THR A 91 -6.24 -2.56 10.10
C THR A 91 -5.59 -1.21 9.80
N ASP A 92 -4.25 -1.15 9.78
CA ASP A 92 -3.50 0.08 9.44
C ASP A 92 -3.15 0.16 7.96
N ALA A 93 -2.97 -0.99 7.32
CA ALA A 93 -2.69 -1.13 5.90
C ALA A 93 -3.40 -2.35 5.33
N VAL A 94 -3.53 -2.38 4.00
CA VAL A 94 -4.07 -3.50 3.26
C VAL A 94 -3.12 -3.85 2.12
N MET A 95 -2.99 -5.13 1.77
CA MET A 95 -2.37 -5.54 0.52
C MET A 95 -3.35 -6.30 -0.35
N ASP A 96 -3.42 -5.91 -1.63
CA ASP A 96 -4.08 -6.68 -2.68
C ASP A 96 -3.08 -7.67 -3.29
N LEU A 97 -3.31 -8.95 -3.01
CA LEU A 97 -2.53 -10.08 -3.49
C LEU A 97 -3.27 -10.88 -4.57
N SER A 98 -4.20 -10.25 -5.28
CA SER A 98 -4.99 -10.90 -6.34
C SER A 98 -4.11 -11.54 -7.42
N THR A 99 -4.42 -12.80 -7.77
CA THR A 99 -3.70 -13.58 -8.78
C THR A 99 -4.60 -14.12 -9.90
N ALA A 100 -5.87 -13.74 -9.96
CA ALA A 100 -6.77 -14.15 -11.04
C ALA A 100 -7.93 -13.17 -11.25
N GLY A 101 -8.55 -13.26 -12.43
CA GLY A 101 -9.58 -12.33 -12.89
C GLY A 101 -8.99 -11.08 -13.55
N ASP A 102 -9.84 -10.08 -13.73
CA ASP A 102 -9.43 -8.77 -14.25
C ASP A 102 -8.74 -7.98 -13.13
N LEU A 103 -7.42 -8.15 -13.01
CA LEU A 103 -6.60 -7.59 -11.93
C LEU A 103 -6.65 -6.07 -11.90
N ASP A 104 -6.69 -5.40 -13.06
CA ASP A 104 -6.77 -3.95 -13.15
C ASP A 104 -8.11 -3.43 -12.63
N LYS A 105 -9.22 -4.07 -13.02
CA LYS A 105 -10.55 -3.72 -12.51
C LYS A 105 -10.69 -4.01 -11.02
N ILE A 106 -10.20 -5.15 -10.57
CA ILE A 106 -10.27 -5.56 -9.15
C ILE A 106 -9.49 -4.56 -8.29
N ARG A 107 -8.22 -4.36 -8.61
CA ARG A 107 -7.35 -3.45 -7.84
C ARG A 107 -7.80 -2.01 -7.93
N GLY A 108 -8.23 -1.55 -9.10
CA GLY A 108 -8.75 -0.20 -9.27
C GLY A 108 -9.98 0.05 -8.38
N SER A 109 -10.83 -0.96 -8.20
CA SER A 109 -12.00 -0.89 -7.33
C SER A 109 -11.62 -0.91 -5.85
N ILE A 110 -10.70 -1.77 -5.45
CA ILE A 110 -10.13 -1.80 -4.09
C ILE A 110 -9.46 -0.46 -3.76
N LEU A 111 -8.63 0.09 -4.66
CA LEU A 111 -7.93 1.35 -4.46
C LEU A 111 -8.90 2.52 -4.24
N ARG A 112 -9.99 2.59 -5.01
CA ARG A 112 -11.02 3.64 -4.82
C ARG A 112 -11.77 3.50 -3.50
N ALA A 113 -11.96 2.27 -3.02
CA ALA A 113 -12.69 2.00 -1.78
C ALA A 113 -11.79 2.03 -0.53
N CYS A 114 -10.47 1.89 -0.68
CA CYS A 114 -9.54 1.77 0.44
C CYS A 114 -9.04 3.15 0.90
N PRO A 115 -9.37 3.60 2.12
CA PRO A 115 -8.92 4.89 2.63
C PRO A 115 -7.53 4.84 3.29
N LEU A 116 -6.90 3.66 3.30
CA LEU A 116 -5.65 3.32 3.97
C LEU A 116 -4.53 3.06 2.95
N PRO A 117 -3.25 3.01 3.38
CA PRO A 117 -2.17 2.53 2.55
C PRO A 117 -2.50 1.15 1.94
N LEU A 118 -2.44 1.08 0.59
CA LEU A 118 -2.67 -0.13 -0.17
C LEU A 118 -1.36 -0.58 -0.83
N GLY A 119 -0.90 -1.79 -0.49
CA GLY A 119 0.25 -2.44 -1.11
C GLY A 119 -0.15 -3.50 -2.13
N THR A 120 0.80 -3.90 -2.96
CA THR A 120 0.67 -4.98 -3.94
C THR A 120 1.99 -5.72 -4.07
N VAL A 121 1.97 -6.85 -4.79
CA VAL A 121 3.18 -7.57 -5.22
C VAL A 121 3.22 -7.55 -6.76
N PRO A 122 3.88 -6.55 -7.39
CA PRO A 122 3.78 -6.31 -8.84
C PRO A 122 4.15 -7.53 -9.69
N ILE A 123 5.07 -8.35 -9.22
CA ILE A 123 5.52 -9.57 -9.92
C ILE A 123 4.39 -10.59 -10.13
N TYR A 124 3.35 -10.60 -9.30
CA TYR A 124 2.22 -11.52 -9.48
C TYR A 124 1.47 -11.23 -10.78
N GLN A 125 1.11 -9.96 -11.01
CA GLN A 125 0.44 -9.58 -12.25
C GLN A 125 1.36 -9.77 -13.46
N ALA A 126 2.62 -9.35 -13.37
CA ALA A 126 3.59 -9.53 -14.46
C ALA A 126 3.76 -11.01 -14.84
N ALA A 127 3.79 -11.91 -13.86
CA ALA A 127 3.86 -13.35 -14.07
C ALA A 127 2.61 -13.90 -14.78
N ILE A 128 1.42 -13.49 -14.33
CA ILE A 128 0.14 -13.93 -14.90
C ILE A 128 0.01 -13.49 -16.36
N GLU A 129 0.30 -12.22 -16.64
CA GLU A 129 0.28 -11.66 -18.00
C GLU A 129 1.30 -12.37 -18.90
N SER A 130 2.51 -12.61 -18.40
CA SER A 130 3.55 -13.31 -19.16
C SER A 130 3.19 -14.77 -19.46
N ILE A 131 2.57 -15.48 -18.52
CA ILE A 131 2.07 -16.85 -18.75
C ILE A 131 0.95 -16.83 -19.80
N ALA A 132 0.04 -15.85 -19.75
CA ALA A 132 -1.05 -15.72 -20.72
C ALA A 132 -0.54 -15.41 -22.13
N GLU A 133 0.49 -14.57 -22.27
CA GLU A 133 1.05 -14.16 -23.55
C GLU A 133 2.07 -15.16 -24.13
N GLU A 134 2.96 -15.71 -23.30
CA GLU A 134 4.14 -16.48 -23.75
C GLU A 134 4.06 -17.97 -23.36
N GLY A 135 3.07 -18.35 -22.56
CA GLY A 135 2.77 -19.74 -22.16
C GLY A 135 3.63 -20.28 -21.02
N ALA A 136 4.64 -19.54 -20.54
CA ALA A 136 5.50 -19.97 -19.44
C ALA A 136 6.20 -18.79 -18.75
N LEU A 137 6.28 -18.84 -17.41
CA LEU A 137 6.94 -17.81 -16.60
C LEU A 137 8.42 -17.61 -16.95
N ILE A 138 9.13 -18.67 -17.33
CA ILE A 138 10.56 -18.62 -17.66
C ILE A 138 10.88 -17.72 -18.86
N LYS A 139 9.87 -17.40 -19.68
CA LYS A 139 10.02 -16.53 -20.84
C LYS A 139 9.84 -15.04 -20.52
N MET A 140 9.33 -14.72 -19.32
CA MET A 140 9.04 -13.35 -18.89
C MET A 140 10.24 -12.43 -19.09
N LYS A 141 10.03 -11.41 -19.93
CA LYS A 141 11.03 -10.39 -20.23
C LYS A 141 11.13 -9.40 -19.08
N LYS A 142 12.33 -8.83 -18.90
CA LYS A 142 12.61 -7.79 -17.89
C LYS A 142 11.62 -6.62 -17.98
N ASP A 143 11.25 -6.22 -19.19
CA ASP A 143 10.37 -5.08 -19.45
C ASP A 143 8.93 -5.29 -18.97
N LYS A 144 8.53 -6.52 -18.61
CA LYS A 144 7.21 -6.79 -18.02
C LYS A 144 7.13 -6.40 -16.54
N ILE A 145 8.26 -6.16 -15.88
CA ILE A 145 8.31 -5.78 -14.46
C ILE A 145 8.27 -4.24 -14.28
N PHE A 146 8.71 -3.48 -15.29
CA PHE A 146 8.94 -2.04 -15.21
C PHE A 146 7.93 -1.25 -16.06
#